data_AF-A0A662Q5U9-F1
#
_entry.id   AF-A0A662Q5U9-F1
#
_cell.length_a   1.000
_cell.length_b   1.000
_cell.length_c   1.000
_cell.angle_alpha   90.00
_cell.angle_beta   90.00
_cell.angle_gamma   90.00
#
_symmetry.space_group_name_H-M   'P 1'
#
loop_
_entity.id
_entity.type
_entity.pdbx_description
1 polymer ?
#
loop_
_entity_poly.entity_id
_entity_poly.type
_entity_poly.pdbx_seq_one_letter_code
_entity_poly.pdbx_strand_id
1 'polypeptide(L)'
;MNEIARRVGDVLTALTLLKFAKIKGLTVDEDEEKLRKRILAVKPVLQNLLREIESTIKSGYGPPPLIRALQEEYGYADLKKVREKLRNAINALERMDRGDYREEDFEELERLLECIAYEASSRSRELIAKAGRY
;
A
#
# COMPACT_ATOMS: atom_id res chain seq x y z
N MET A 1 -9.35 -13.14 10.41
CA MET A 1 -9.06 -12.80 9.01
C MET A 1 -8.48 -11.40 8.97
N ASN A 2 -7.38 -11.18 8.24
CA ASN A 2 -6.54 -10.01 8.38
C ASN A 2 -7.19 -8.73 7.81
N GLU A 3 -7.56 -7.79 8.68
CA GLU A 3 -8.27 -6.54 8.34
C GLU A 3 -7.48 -5.67 7.36
N ILE A 4 -6.14 -5.66 7.49
CA ILE A 4 -5.24 -4.91 6.59
C ILE A 4 -5.31 -5.48 5.18
N ALA A 5 -5.20 -6.81 5.01
CA ALA A 5 -5.24 -7.43 3.69
C ALA A 5 -6.59 -7.19 2.98
N ARG A 6 -7.70 -7.26 3.72
CA ARG A 6 -9.04 -6.97 3.17
C ARG A 6 -9.17 -5.51 2.75
N ARG A 7 -8.72 -4.57 3.58
CA ARG A 7 -8.78 -3.13 3.31
C ARG A 7 -7.90 -2.76 2.11
N VAL A 8 -6.71 -3.35 2.00
CA VAL A 8 -5.81 -3.13 0.87
C VAL A 8 -6.38 -3.74 -0.42
N GLY A 9 -7.01 -4.92 -0.36
CA GLY A 9 -7.69 -5.51 -1.51
C GLY A 9 -8.85 -4.66 -2.05
N ASP A 10 -9.63 -4.03 -1.15
CA ASP A 10 -10.67 -3.08 -1.55
C ASP A 10 -10.09 -1.85 -2.28
N VAL A 11 -8.98 -1.33 -1.76
CA VAL A 11 -8.26 -0.18 -2.35
C VAL A 11 -7.69 -0.53 -3.72
N LEU A 12 -7.08 -1.70 -3.88
CA LEU A 12 -6.56 -2.17 -5.17
C LEU A 12 -7.67 -2.27 -6.22
N THR A 13 -8.83 -2.79 -5.82
CA THR A 13 -10.01 -2.84 -6.70
C THR A 13 -10.44 -1.43 -7.12
N ALA A 14 -10.51 -0.49 -6.18
CA ALA A 14 -10.88 0.90 -6.48
C ALA A 14 -9.83 1.60 -7.37
N LEU A 15 -8.53 1.34 -7.17
CA LEU A 15 -7.44 1.83 -8.01
C LEU A 15 -7.60 1.33 -9.45
N THR A 16 -7.84 0.04 -9.65
CA THR A 16 -8.04 -0.55 -10.99
C THR A 16 -9.23 0.07 -11.71
N LEU A 17 -10.38 0.20 -11.03
CA LEU A 17 -11.58 0.83 -11.61
C LEU A 17 -11.31 2.29 -11.98
N LEU A 18 -10.65 3.05 -11.12
CA LEU A 18 -10.34 4.45 -11.39
C LEU A 18 -9.29 4.61 -12.51
N LYS A 19 -8.29 3.71 -12.60
CA LYS A 19 -7.31 3.64 -13.69
C LYS A 19 -8.01 3.38 -15.03
N PHE A 20 -8.95 2.45 -15.06
CA PHE A 20 -9.75 2.16 -16.25
C PHE A 20 -10.56 3.38 -16.70
N ALA A 21 -11.23 4.05 -15.76
CA ALA A 21 -12.01 5.25 -16.06
C ALA A 21 -11.15 6.43 -16.55
N LYS A 22 -10.02 6.70 -15.88
CA LYS A 22 -9.26 7.95 -16.07
C LYS A 22 -8.07 7.86 -17.01
N ILE A 23 -7.42 6.69 -17.08
CA ILE A 23 -6.23 6.50 -17.91
C ILE A 23 -6.58 5.75 -19.19
N LYS A 24 -7.45 4.73 -19.10
CA LYS A 24 -7.82 3.89 -20.25
C LYS A 24 -9.09 4.34 -20.97
N GLY A 25 -9.80 5.35 -20.45
CA GLY A 25 -11.02 5.91 -21.06
C GLY A 25 -12.20 4.94 -21.11
N LEU A 26 -12.21 3.92 -20.23
CA LEU A 26 -13.26 2.92 -20.17
C LEU A 26 -14.44 3.44 -19.33
N THR A 27 -15.66 3.05 -19.70
CA THR A 27 -16.85 3.35 -18.90
C THR A 27 -16.88 2.47 -17.67
N VAL A 28 -17.00 3.08 -16.49
CA VAL A 28 -17.09 2.41 -15.19
C VAL A 28 -18.35 2.91 -14.49
N ASP A 29 -19.14 1.99 -13.93
CA ASP A 29 -20.44 2.28 -13.30
C ASP A 29 -20.29 2.91 -11.89
N GLU A 30 -19.12 2.74 -11.26
CA GLU A 30 -18.84 3.35 -9.96
C GLU A 30 -18.52 4.85 -10.06
N ASP A 31 -19.07 5.60 -9.10
CA ASP A 31 -18.80 7.01 -8.92
C ASP A 31 -17.33 7.29 -8.54
N GLU A 32 -16.74 8.27 -9.21
CA GLU A 32 -15.35 8.67 -9.03
C GLU A 32 -15.06 9.11 -7.59
N GLU A 33 -15.96 9.87 -6.96
CA GLU A 33 -15.76 10.36 -5.59
C GLU A 33 -15.75 9.19 -4.59
N LYS A 34 -16.63 8.20 -4.79
CA LYS A 34 -16.62 6.96 -4.01
C LYS A 34 -15.32 6.18 -4.18
N LEU A 35 -14.84 6.03 -5.42
CA LEU A 35 -13.58 5.36 -5.72
C LEU A 35 -12.41 6.08 -5.02
N ARG A 36 -12.32 7.41 -5.15
CA ARG A 36 -11.31 8.22 -4.45
C ARG A 36 -11.35 8.01 -2.94
N LYS A 37 -12.53 8.06 -2.31
CA LYS A 37 -12.67 7.86 -0.86
C LYS A 37 -12.16 6.49 -0.42
N ARG A 38 -12.47 5.43 -1.18
CA ARG A 38 -11.95 4.08 -0.92
C ARG A 38 -10.43 4.05 -1.02
N ILE A 39 -9.86 4.65 -2.06
CA ILE A 39 -8.41 4.73 -2.27
C ILE A 39 -7.72 5.45 -1.11
N LEU A 40 -8.24 6.60 -0.70
CA LEU A 40 -7.69 7.41 0.40
C LEU A 40 -7.77 6.72 1.76
N ALA A 41 -8.60 5.69 1.91
CA ALA A 41 -8.66 4.90 3.13
C ALA A 41 -7.33 4.21 3.45
N VAL A 42 -6.39 4.08 2.51
CA VAL A 42 -5.06 3.50 2.75
C VAL A 42 -4.04 4.51 3.27
N LYS A 43 -4.32 5.82 3.17
CA LYS A 43 -3.39 6.88 3.61
C LYS A 43 -2.90 6.71 5.06
N PRO A 44 -3.75 6.38 6.05
CA PRO A 44 -3.30 6.16 7.43
C PRO A 44 -2.35 4.97 7.57
N VAL A 45 -2.54 3.92 6.76
CA VAL A 45 -1.67 2.73 6.77
C VAL A 45 -0.27 3.13 6.29
N LEU A 46 -0.17 3.84 5.18
CA LEU A 46 1.11 4.31 4.64
C LEU A 46 1.81 5.30 5.59
N GLN A 47 1.05 6.19 6.23
CA GLN A 47 1.60 7.13 7.21
C GLN A 47 2.16 6.43 8.46
N ASN A 48 1.49 5.37 8.94
CA ASN A 48 1.99 4.58 10.06
C ASN A 48 3.28 3.85 9.69
N LEU A 49 3.35 3.23 8.50
CA LEU A 49 4.57 2.59 8.01
C LEU A 49 5.72 3.60 7.89
N LEU A 50 5.44 4.81 7.39
CA LEU A 50 6.44 5.86 7.29
C LEU A 50 7.02 6.24 8.67
N ARG A 51 6.16 6.37 9.68
CA ARG A 51 6.58 6.63 11.07
C ARG A 51 7.41 5.49 11.64
N GLU A 52 7.04 4.24 11.37
CA GLU A 52 7.81 3.07 11.80
C GLU A 52 9.21 3.05 11.18
N ILE A 53 9.33 3.35 9.88
CA ILE A 53 10.63 3.47 9.22
C ILE A 53 11.47 4.59 9.85
N GLU A 54 10.88 5.76 10.09
CA GLU A 54 11.60 6.87 10.71
C GLU A 54 12.05 6.53 12.14
N SER A 55 11.24 5.81 12.91
CA SER A 55 11.60 5.30 14.23
C SER A 55 12.73 4.27 14.16
N THR A 56 12.67 3.35 13.20
CA THR A 56 13.70 2.32 12.97
C THR A 56 15.05 2.96 12.63
N ILE A 57 15.05 3.94 11.72
CA ILE A 57 16.25 4.69 11.34
C ILE A 57 16.85 5.43 12.55
N LYS A 58 16.01 6.05 13.39
CA LYS A 58 16.48 6.81 14.57
C LYS A 58 17.02 5.92 15.69
N SER A 59 16.42 4.75 15.89
CA SER A 59 16.72 3.87 17.01
C SER A 59 17.81 2.85 16.72
N GLY A 60 18.11 2.58 15.43
CA GLY A 60 19.12 1.60 15.02
C GLY A 60 18.69 0.13 15.21
N TYR A 61 17.44 -0.13 15.61
CA TYR A 61 16.88 -1.48 15.64
C TYR A 61 16.64 -2.00 14.22
N GLY A 62 16.62 -3.33 14.08
CA GLY A 62 16.30 -3.99 12.81
C GLY A 62 14.89 -3.65 12.32
N PRO A 63 14.66 -3.62 11.00
CA PRO A 63 13.37 -3.25 10.44
C PRO A 63 12.27 -4.25 10.84
N PRO A 64 11.06 -3.76 11.16
CA PRO A 64 9.88 -4.60 11.31
C PRO A 64 9.64 -5.50 10.09
N PRO A 65 9.00 -6.67 10.24
CA PRO A 65 8.83 -7.64 9.15
C PRO A 65 8.28 -7.06 7.85
N LEU A 66 7.27 -6.19 7.96
CA LEU A 66 6.64 -5.55 6.80
C LEU A 66 7.58 -4.56 6.09
N ILE A 67 8.42 -3.85 6.84
CA ILE A 67 9.43 -2.94 6.28
C ILE A 67 10.54 -3.74 5.61
N ARG A 68 10.95 -4.88 6.19
CA ARG A 68 11.92 -5.77 5.57
C ARG A 68 11.40 -6.34 4.25
N ALA A 69 10.14 -6.77 4.19
CA ALA A 69 9.55 -7.25 2.95
C ALA A 69 9.48 -6.15 1.87
N LEU A 70 9.19 -4.90 2.25
CA LEU A 70 9.28 -3.77 1.32
C LEU A 70 10.73 -3.55 0.84
N GLN A 71 11.73 -3.71 1.69
CA GLN A 71 13.13 -3.67 1.26
C GLN A 71 13.44 -4.75 0.23
N GLU A 72 12.94 -5.97 0.43
CA GLU A 72 13.16 -7.11 -0.46
C GLU A 72 12.44 -6.90 -1.82
N GLU A 73 11.17 -6.52 -1.81
CA GLU A 73 10.37 -6.25 -3.02
C GLU A 73 10.99 -5.19 -3.93
N TYR A 74 11.52 -4.12 -3.35
CA TYR A 74 12.17 -3.05 -4.10
C TYR A 74 13.67 -3.27 -4.34
N GLY A 75 14.26 -4.33 -3.77
CA GLY A 75 15.71 -4.59 -3.84
C GLY A 75 16.55 -3.51 -3.13
N TYR A 76 16.02 -2.93 -2.06
CA TYR A 76 16.63 -1.82 -1.33
C TYR A 76 17.35 -2.27 -0.07
N ALA A 77 18.69 -2.19 -0.10
CA ALA A 77 19.50 -2.34 1.11
C ALA A 77 19.30 -1.19 2.12
N ASP A 78 18.91 0.01 1.65
CA ASP A 78 18.77 1.21 2.49
C ASP A 78 17.30 1.56 2.78
N LEU A 79 16.97 1.65 4.06
CA LEU A 79 15.66 2.09 4.56
C LEU A 79 15.26 3.49 4.09
N LYS A 80 16.22 4.37 3.77
CA LYS A 80 15.93 5.69 3.22
C LYS A 80 15.20 5.61 1.88
N LYS A 81 15.53 4.62 1.04
CA LYS A 81 14.86 4.41 -0.26
C LYS A 81 13.43 3.92 -0.08
N VAL A 82 13.18 3.02 0.88
CA VAL A 82 11.82 2.59 1.23
C VAL A 82 10.99 3.75 1.78
N ARG A 83 11.60 4.61 2.61
CA ARG A 83 10.96 5.84 3.10
C ARG A 83 10.56 6.77 1.96
N GLU A 84 11.44 6.96 0.97
CA GLU A 84 11.13 7.76 -0.23
C GLU A 84 9.99 7.16 -1.04
N LYS A 85 9.95 5.84 -1.22
CA LYS A 85 8.83 5.15 -1.87
C LYS A 85 7.49 5.38 -1.17
N LEU A 86 7.46 5.25 0.16
CA LEU A 86 6.25 5.54 0.92
C LEU A 86 5.82 7.02 0.80
N ARG A 87 6.77 7.96 0.77
CA ARG A 87 6.47 9.38 0.54
C ARG A 87 5.90 9.61 -0.86
N ASN A 88 6.45 8.97 -1.89
CA ASN A 88 5.95 9.06 -3.25
C ASN A 88 4.52 8.52 -3.36
N ALA A 89 4.23 7.38 -2.73
CA ALA A 89 2.87 6.83 -2.67
C ALA A 89 1.89 7.76 -1.93
N ILE A 90 2.30 8.38 -0.81
CA ILE A 90 1.46 9.37 -0.12
C ILE A 90 1.20 10.60 -1.01
N ASN A 91 2.22 11.08 -1.73
CA ASN A 91 2.07 12.18 -2.68
C ASN A 91 1.13 11.81 -3.85
N ALA A 92 1.20 10.56 -4.33
CA ALA A 92 0.26 10.04 -5.33
C ALA A 92 -1.18 10.09 -4.81
N LEU A 93 -1.42 9.61 -3.58
CA LEU A 93 -2.75 9.73 -2.94
C LEU A 93 -3.23 11.18 -2.85
N GLU A 94 -2.35 12.13 -2.55
CA GLU A 94 -2.71 13.55 -2.48
C GLU A 94 -3.00 14.18 -3.84
N ARG A 95 -2.36 13.71 -4.91
CA ARG A 95 -2.73 14.08 -6.29
C ARG A 95 -4.11 13.52 -6.66
N MET A 96 -4.33 12.24 -6.38
CA MET A 96 -5.60 11.57 -6.65
C MET A 96 -6.77 12.21 -5.89
N ASP A 97 -6.55 12.66 -4.64
CA ASP A 97 -7.55 13.40 -3.86
C ASP A 97 -8.01 14.69 -4.57
N ARG A 98 -7.07 15.36 -5.25
CA ARG A 98 -7.33 16.58 -6.03
C ARG A 98 -7.87 16.30 -7.44
N GLY A 99 -8.00 15.03 -7.81
CA GLY A 99 -8.39 14.61 -9.17
C GLY A 99 -7.27 14.73 -10.21
N ASP A 100 -6.01 14.89 -9.80
CA ASP A 100 -4.84 14.77 -10.69
C ASP A 100 -4.45 13.28 -10.76
N TYR A 101 -4.65 12.67 -11.93
CA TYR A 101 -4.43 11.24 -12.14
C TYR A 101 -3.32 11.02 -13.15
N ARG A 102 -2.28 10.29 -12.76
CA ARG A 102 -1.16 9.93 -13.61
C ARG A 102 -0.96 8.43 -13.61
N GLU A 103 -0.56 7.86 -14.74
CA GLU A 103 -0.32 6.41 -14.83
C GLU A 103 0.72 5.93 -13.79
N GLU A 104 1.78 6.73 -13.59
CA GLU A 104 2.80 6.51 -12.55
C GLU A 104 2.23 6.44 -11.13
N ASP A 105 1.16 7.19 -10.83
CA ASP A 105 0.53 7.21 -9.50
C ASP A 105 -0.17 5.87 -9.22
N PHE A 106 -0.85 5.33 -10.24
CA PHE A 106 -1.49 4.02 -10.13
C PHE A 106 -0.45 2.92 -9.98
N GLU A 107 0.59 2.90 -10.81
CA GLU A 107 1.62 1.86 -10.75
C GLU A 107 2.38 1.85 -9.42
N GLU A 108 2.75 3.03 -8.91
CA GLU A 108 3.43 3.15 -7.62
C GLU A 108 2.53 2.67 -6.47
N LEU A 109 1.25 3.02 -6.49
CA LEU A 109 0.29 2.59 -5.46
C LEU A 109 -0.05 1.11 -5.56
N GLU A 110 -0.33 0.58 -6.76
CA GLU A 110 -0.65 -0.83 -7.00
C GLU A 110 0.47 -1.72 -6.46
N ARG A 111 1.72 -1.47 -6.88
CA ARG A 111 2.86 -2.29 -6.48
C ARG A 111 3.12 -2.27 -4.97
N LEU A 112 3.04 -1.09 -4.36
CA LEU A 112 3.23 -0.94 -2.92
C LEU A 112 2.15 -1.69 -2.13
N LEU A 113 0.91 -1.54 -2.54
CA LEU A 113 -0.25 -2.14 -1.86
C LEU A 113 -0.30 -3.65 -2.05
N GLU A 114 0.06 -4.17 -3.23
CA GLU A 114 0.19 -5.61 -3.46
C GLU A 114 1.23 -6.24 -2.54
N CYS A 115 2.40 -5.61 -2.36
CA CYS A 115 3.41 -6.06 -1.41
C CYS A 115 2.87 -6.09 0.03
N ILE A 116 2.19 -5.02 0.45
CA ILE A 116 1.60 -4.96 1.80
C ILE A 116 0.52 -6.03 1.98
N ALA A 117 -0.34 -6.25 0.99
CA ALA A 117 -1.39 -7.26 1.03
C ALA A 117 -0.82 -8.68 1.10
N TYR A 118 0.20 -8.97 0.29
CA TYR A 118 0.88 -10.26 0.26
C TYR A 118 1.49 -10.60 1.63
N GLU A 119 2.26 -9.68 2.20
CA GLU A 119 2.93 -9.87 3.49
C GLU A 119 1.95 -9.99 4.65
N ALA A 120 0.92 -9.14 4.66
CA ALA A 120 -0.16 -9.23 5.63
C ALA A 120 -0.85 -10.60 5.55
N SER A 121 -1.12 -11.10 4.34
CA SER A 121 -1.75 -12.41 4.12
C SER A 121 -0.85 -13.56 4.55
N SER A 122 0.43 -13.54 4.16
CA SER A 122 1.44 -14.54 4.50
C SER A 122 1.58 -14.71 6.02
N ARG A 123 1.75 -13.60 6.74
CA ARG A 123 1.85 -13.60 8.20
C ARG A 123 0.59 -14.13 8.89
N SER A 124 -0.59 -13.84 8.34
CA SER A 124 -1.84 -14.41 8.84
C SER A 124 -1.89 -15.93 8.68
N ARG A 125 -1.39 -16.47 7.57
CA ARG A 125 -1.33 -17.92 7.31
C ARG A 125 -0.35 -18.63 8.25
N GLU A 126 0.82 -18.03 8.49
CA GLU A 126 1.81 -18.58 9.43
C GLU A 126 1.27 -18.67 10.86
N LEU A 127 0.55 -17.65 11.34
CA LEU A 127 -0.06 -17.64 12.67
C LEU A 127 -1.15 -18.71 12.80
N ILE A 128 -2.00 -18.88 11.79
CA ILE A 128 -3.03 -19.91 11.76
C ILE A 128 -2.39 -21.32 11.74
N ALA A 129 -1.35 -21.51 10.93
CA ALA A 129 -0.64 -22.79 10.85
C ALA A 129 0.07 -23.16 12.17
N LYS A 130 0.57 -22.16 12.93
CA LYS A 130 1.12 -22.37 14.27
C LYS A 130 0.04 -22.64 15.32
N ALA A 131 -1.12 -21.99 15.21
CA ALA A 131 -2.24 -22.18 16.14
C ALA A 131 -2.94 -23.53 15.96
N GLY A 132 -3.03 -24.05 14.74
CA GLY A 132 -3.63 -25.37 14.46
C GLY A 132 -2.73 -26.57 14.77
N ARG A 133 -1.53 -26.35 15.32
CA ARG A 133 -0.61 -27.39 15.80
C ARG A 133 -0.66 -27.60 17.32
N TYR A 134 -1.50 -26.84 18.02
CA TYR A 134 -1.86 -27.02 19.43
C TYR A 134 -3.33 -27.42 19.54
#